data_AF-A0A7X9GZW6-F1
#
_entry.id   AF-A0A7X9GZW6-F1
#
_cell.length_a   1.000
_cell.length_b   1.000
_cell.length_c   1.000
_cell.angle_alpha   90.00
_cell.angle_beta   90.00
_cell.angle_gamma   90.00
#
_symmetry.space_group_name_H-M   'P 1'
#
loop_
_entity.id
_entity.type
_entity.pdbx_description
1 polymer ?
#
loop_
_entity_poly.entity_id
_entity_poly.type
_entity_poly.pdbx_seq_one_letter_code
_entity_poly.pdbx_strand_id
1 'polypeptide(L)'
;MLTAYIVNIIGFKYYFYLGLSLILGIISSIYQLAYQAWFPDLIPIGFEQQGYAVSSSIYPTIMIIMSPVSAYLYKTLSISALFVIIGVLTIIAATFELFITNIHNGEINKGFDFQEYKSDLVGGFNFFKEEKGIRNIYTYMSITNGAANGLHLMVQAYFQTASFLTVTMLAFLRSAETVGRILGGIVQYKVDVPPEKRYGITKFVYIFYEIMDIILLYIPYPFMIANRFICGFLGMTSATLRETSVQSYLPSNMRAKVNAVFNVFMALSIIIFQIIAGYLGDRIGYRKVVVLLASFSLLAIFILI
;
A
#
# COMPACT_ATOMS: atom_id res chain seq x y z
N MET A 1 19.22 -4.64 -17.60
CA MET A 1 19.95 -4.90 -18.88
C MET A 1 20.17 -6.38 -19.14
N LEU A 2 20.73 -7.15 -18.19
CA LEU A 2 20.91 -8.61 -18.30
C LEU A 2 19.59 -9.37 -18.58
N THR A 3 18.49 -8.89 -18.00
CA THR A 3 17.15 -9.44 -18.15
C THR A 3 16.55 -9.22 -19.54
N ALA A 4 16.79 -8.05 -20.15
CA ALA A 4 16.38 -7.76 -21.53
C ALA A 4 17.15 -8.64 -22.54
N TYR A 5 18.44 -8.88 -22.27
CA TYR A 5 19.29 -9.74 -23.09
C TYR A 5 18.84 -11.21 -23.03
N ILE A 6 18.52 -11.72 -21.84
CA ILE A 6 18.01 -13.08 -21.65
C ILE A 6 16.64 -13.29 -22.32
N VAL A 7 15.73 -12.33 -22.20
CA VAL A 7 14.40 -12.41 -22.84
C VAL A 7 14.49 -12.30 -24.36
N ASN A 8 15.47 -11.56 -24.90
CA ASN A 8 15.71 -11.46 -26.34
C ASN A 8 16.21 -12.81 -26.94
N ILE A 9 17.02 -13.57 -26.20
CA ILE A 9 17.59 -14.84 -26.68
C ILE A 9 16.66 -16.04 -26.43
N ILE A 10 15.98 -16.10 -25.29
CA ILE A 10 15.27 -17.32 -24.83
C ILE A 10 13.74 -17.24 -25.05
N GLY A 11 13.22 -16.05 -25.38
CA GLY A 11 11.78 -15.78 -25.35
C GLY A 11 11.23 -15.71 -23.91
N PHE A 12 9.95 -15.40 -23.76
CA PHE A 12 9.32 -15.28 -22.45
C PHE A 12 9.18 -16.66 -21.77
N LYS A 13 9.86 -16.85 -20.64
CA LYS A 13 9.70 -18.03 -19.78
C LYS A 13 9.18 -17.64 -18.41
N TYR A 14 8.08 -18.26 -17.99
CA TYR A 14 7.38 -17.95 -16.73
C TYR A 14 8.29 -18.08 -15.49
N TYR A 15 9.11 -19.13 -15.41
CA TYR A 15 10.04 -19.33 -14.29
C TYR A 15 11.08 -18.21 -14.17
N PHE A 16 11.55 -17.66 -15.28
CA PHE A 16 12.49 -16.54 -15.28
C PHE A 16 11.80 -15.25 -14.82
N TYR A 17 10.56 -15.03 -15.25
CA TYR A 17 9.74 -13.91 -14.78
C TYR A 17 9.49 -13.97 -13.26
N LEU A 18 9.21 -15.15 -12.71
CA LEU A 18 9.04 -15.34 -11.26
C LEU A 18 10.32 -15.03 -10.49
N GLY A 19 11.48 -15.57 -10.91
CA GLY A 19 12.76 -15.29 -10.28
C GLY A 19 13.12 -13.80 -10.31
N LEU A 20 12.88 -13.14 -11.45
CA LEU A 20 13.08 -11.71 -11.62
C LEU A 20 12.14 -10.88 -10.73
N SER A 21 10.87 -11.26 -10.64
CA SER A 21 9.89 -10.60 -9.78
C SER A 21 10.27 -10.70 -8.30
N LEU A 22 10.83 -11.84 -7.88
CA LEU A 22 11.34 -12.04 -6.53
C LEU A 22 12.54 -11.13 -6.24
N ILE A 23 13.52 -11.07 -7.15
CA ILE A 23 14.69 -10.18 -6.99
C ILE A 23 14.25 -8.72 -6.92
N LEU A 24 13.38 -8.29 -7.84
CA LEU A 24 12.83 -6.93 -7.83
C LEU A 24 12.05 -6.63 -6.55
N GLY A 25 11.29 -7.60 -6.03
CA GLY A 25 10.57 -7.46 -4.77
C GLY A 25 11.49 -7.27 -3.58
N ILE A 26 12.60 -8.03 -3.49
CA ILE A 26 13.60 -7.87 -2.44
C ILE A 26 14.24 -6.47 -2.51
N ILE A 27 14.70 -6.06 -3.70
CA ILE A 27 15.33 -4.75 -3.90
C ILE A 27 14.35 -3.62 -3.54
N SER A 28 13.10 -3.72 -4.00
CA SER A 28 12.07 -2.71 -3.73
C SER A 28 11.75 -2.61 -2.23
N SER A 29 11.72 -3.73 -1.51
CA SER A 29 11.49 -3.74 -0.07
C SER A 29 12.61 -3.03 0.68
N ILE A 30 13.87 -3.36 0.37
CA ILE A 30 15.05 -2.71 0.97
C ILE A 30 15.04 -1.21 0.67
N TYR A 31 14.79 -0.84 -0.58
CA TYR A 31 14.73 0.56 -1.01
C TYR A 31 13.63 1.33 -0.31
N GLN A 32 12.42 0.76 -0.22
CA GLN A 32 11.28 1.41 0.42
C GLN A 32 11.52 1.64 1.93
N LEU A 33 12.15 0.68 2.61
CA LEU A 33 12.58 0.82 4.01
C LEU A 33 13.63 1.92 4.18
N ALA A 34 14.65 1.95 3.32
CA ALA A 34 15.67 3.00 3.34
C ALA A 34 15.05 4.39 3.09
N TYR A 35 14.17 4.49 2.09
CA TYR A 35 13.46 5.73 1.77
C TYR A 35 12.60 6.20 2.95
N GLN A 36 11.81 5.33 3.58
CA GLN A 36 10.97 5.69 4.73
C GLN A 36 11.80 6.16 5.95
N ALA A 37 13.01 5.64 6.12
CA ALA A 37 13.90 6.03 7.20
C ALA A 37 14.61 7.37 6.91
N TRP A 38 15.07 7.59 5.67
CA TRP A 38 15.89 8.75 5.30
C TRP A 38 15.07 9.96 4.86
N PHE A 39 13.91 9.74 4.26
CA PHE A 39 13.05 10.82 3.74
C PHE A 39 12.62 11.86 4.80
N PRO A 40 12.21 11.46 6.03
CA PRO A 40 11.82 12.41 7.06
C PRO A 40 12.95 13.37 7.46
N ASP A 41 14.18 12.85 7.53
CA ASP A 41 15.36 13.62 7.95
C ASP A 41 15.83 14.63 6.89
N LEU A 42 15.39 14.45 5.63
CA LEU A 42 15.64 15.40 4.53
C LEU A 42 14.69 16.61 4.58
N ILE A 43 13.61 16.57 5.38
CA ILE A 43 12.62 17.65 5.45
C ILE A 43 13.08 18.71 6.48
N PRO A 44 13.11 20.01 6.11
CA PRO A 44 13.40 21.07 7.07
C PRO A 44 12.40 21.10 8.23
N ILE A 45 12.90 21.33 9.45
CA ILE A 45 12.10 21.41 10.68
C ILE A 45 11.00 22.47 10.50
N GLY A 46 9.74 22.09 10.78
CA GLY A 46 8.56 22.95 10.60
C GLY A 46 7.82 22.79 9.26
N PHE A 47 8.38 22.04 8.31
CA PHE A 47 7.77 21.76 7.00
C PHE A 47 7.37 20.30 6.79
N GLU A 48 7.38 19.47 7.84
CA GLU A 48 7.08 18.03 7.79
C GLU A 48 5.76 17.73 7.05
N GLN A 49 4.68 18.44 7.38
CA GLN A 49 3.37 18.24 6.76
C GLN A 49 3.39 18.52 5.25
N GLN A 50 4.14 19.55 4.80
CA GLN A 50 4.25 19.90 3.39
C GLN A 50 5.15 18.91 2.64
N GLY A 51 6.26 18.47 3.25
CA GLY A 51 7.16 17.48 2.68
C GLY A 51 6.49 16.12 2.48
N TYR A 52 5.76 15.63 3.49
CA TYR A 52 4.98 14.41 3.37
C TYR A 52 3.81 14.54 2.37
N ALA A 53 3.14 15.70 2.32
CA ALA A 53 2.07 15.94 1.34
C ALA A 53 2.60 15.89 -0.11
N VAL A 54 3.77 16.47 -0.39
CA VAL A 54 4.39 16.40 -1.71
C VAL A 54 4.79 14.97 -2.05
N SER A 55 5.55 14.28 -1.17
CA SER A 55 6.00 12.90 -1.44
C SER A 55 4.84 11.91 -1.61
N SER A 56 3.82 12.00 -0.76
CA SER A 56 2.62 11.16 -0.88
C SER A 56 1.82 11.44 -2.15
N SER A 57 1.96 12.62 -2.76
CA SER A 57 1.29 12.98 -4.01
C SER A 57 2.09 12.58 -5.25
N ILE A 58 3.42 12.42 -5.15
CA ILE A 58 4.29 12.04 -6.29
C ILE A 58 3.87 10.68 -6.85
N TYR A 59 3.81 9.64 -6.02
CA TYR A 59 3.50 8.29 -6.49
C TYR A 59 2.13 8.17 -7.19
N PRO A 60 1.02 8.66 -6.61
CA PRO A 60 -0.28 8.65 -7.29
C PRO A 60 -0.30 9.47 -8.58
N THR A 61 0.34 10.65 -8.60
CA THR A 61 0.40 11.51 -9.79
C THR A 61 1.17 10.84 -10.92
N ILE A 62 2.34 10.27 -10.62
CA ILE A 62 3.12 9.50 -11.58
C ILE A 62 2.32 8.30 -12.06
N MET A 63 1.63 7.58 -11.19
CA MET A 63 0.82 6.42 -11.58
C MET A 63 -0.29 6.79 -12.56
N ILE A 64 -0.97 7.94 -12.36
CA ILE A 64 -2.02 8.43 -13.26
C ILE A 64 -1.47 8.79 -14.63
N ILE A 65 -0.31 9.44 -14.69
CA ILE A 65 0.32 9.85 -15.96
C ILE A 65 0.94 8.64 -16.65
N MET A 66 1.65 7.79 -15.92
CA MET A 66 2.41 6.67 -16.46
C MET A 66 1.53 5.48 -16.82
N SER A 67 0.33 5.30 -16.24
CA SER A 67 -0.57 4.21 -16.60
C SER A 67 -0.98 4.23 -18.09
N PRO A 68 -1.51 5.34 -18.66
CA PRO A 68 -1.81 5.43 -20.08
C PRO A 68 -0.55 5.40 -20.96
N VAL A 69 0.54 6.03 -20.52
CA VAL A 69 1.83 5.98 -21.23
C VAL A 69 2.33 4.54 -21.32
N SER A 70 2.27 3.78 -20.23
CA SER A 70 2.65 2.37 -20.18
C SER A 70 1.77 1.53 -21.10
N ALA A 71 0.45 1.73 -21.08
CA ALA A 71 -0.48 1.04 -21.99
C ALA A 71 -0.13 1.28 -23.47
N TYR A 72 0.24 2.51 -23.83
CA TYR A 72 0.71 2.84 -25.18
C TYR A 72 2.06 2.19 -25.51
N LEU A 73 3.02 2.25 -24.58
CA LEU A 73 4.34 1.63 -24.72
C LEU A 73 4.23 0.10 -24.87
N TYR A 74 3.33 -0.57 -24.14
CA TYR A 74 3.08 -2.01 -24.27
C TYR A 74 2.51 -2.41 -25.63
N LYS A 75 1.76 -1.52 -26.29
CA LYS A 75 1.20 -1.78 -27.63
C LYS A 75 2.23 -1.58 -28.74
N THR A 76 3.21 -0.70 -28.53
CA THR A 76 4.14 -0.24 -29.57
C THR A 76 5.52 -0.87 -29.48
N LEU A 77 5.96 -1.27 -28.29
CA LEU A 77 7.31 -1.79 -28.04
C LEU A 77 7.28 -3.26 -27.63
N SER A 78 8.36 -3.97 -27.97
CA SER A 78 8.59 -5.32 -27.47
C SER A 78 8.95 -5.31 -25.98
N ILE A 79 8.59 -6.37 -25.28
CA ILE A 79 8.87 -6.54 -23.84
C ILE A 79 10.36 -6.33 -23.51
N SER A 80 11.26 -6.81 -24.39
CA SER A 80 12.71 -6.64 -24.21
C SER A 80 13.13 -5.17 -24.24
N ALA A 81 12.57 -4.36 -25.14
CA ALA A 81 12.86 -2.93 -25.22
C ALA A 81 12.39 -2.18 -23.97
N LEU A 82 11.24 -2.55 -23.41
CA LEU A 82 10.73 -1.98 -22.16
C LEU A 82 11.68 -2.25 -20.99
N PHE A 83 12.23 -3.46 -20.88
CA PHE A 83 13.22 -3.77 -19.84
C PHE A 83 14.52 -2.97 -19.97
N VAL A 84 14.92 -2.60 -21.19
CA VAL A 84 16.08 -1.71 -21.40
C VAL A 84 15.75 -0.30 -20.92
N ILE A 85 14.60 0.25 -21.31
CA ILE A 85 14.15 1.59 -20.90
C ILE A 85 14.09 1.67 -19.37
N ILE A 86 13.45 0.70 -18.71
CA ILE A 86 13.38 0.64 -17.25
C ILE A 86 14.79 0.61 -16.64
N GLY A 87 15.68 -0.23 -17.17
CA GLY A 87 17.06 -0.32 -16.68
C GLY A 87 17.84 0.99 -16.78
N VAL A 88 17.68 1.73 -17.89
CA VAL A 88 18.31 3.05 -18.06
C VAL A 88 17.74 4.06 -17.06
N LEU A 89 16.41 4.10 -16.89
CA LEU A 89 15.77 4.98 -15.93
C LEU A 89 16.21 4.70 -14.49
N THR A 90 16.38 3.43 -14.12
CA THR A 90 16.90 3.06 -12.79
C THR A 90 18.33 3.52 -12.57
N ILE A 91 19.19 3.46 -13.59
CA ILE A 91 20.58 3.97 -13.49
C ILE A 91 20.60 5.49 -13.32
N ILE A 92 19.75 6.20 -14.07
CA ILE A 92 19.59 7.65 -13.93
C ILE A 92 19.14 7.99 -12.50
N ALA A 93 18.13 7.29 -11.97
CA ALA A 93 17.64 7.47 -10.60
C ALA A 93 18.75 7.24 -9.56
N ALA A 94 19.49 6.13 -9.68
CA ALA A 94 20.62 5.82 -8.79
C ALA A 94 21.73 6.89 -8.86
N THR A 95 21.93 7.49 -10.03
CA THR A 95 22.91 8.58 -10.20
C THR A 95 22.46 9.84 -9.46
N PHE A 96 21.18 10.18 -9.50
CA PHE A 96 20.64 11.30 -8.72
C PHE A 96 20.76 11.07 -7.21
N GLU A 97 20.59 9.83 -6.75
CA GLU A 97 20.75 9.48 -5.33
C GLU A 97 22.18 9.69 -4.81
N LEU A 98 23.21 9.51 -5.66
CA LEU A 98 24.60 9.79 -5.31
C LEU A 98 24.87 11.28 -5.05
N PHE A 99 24.04 12.19 -5.57
CA PHE A 99 24.17 13.63 -5.34
C PHE A 99 23.49 14.11 -4.05
N ILE A 100 22.71 13.25 -3.38
CA ILE A 100 22.08 13.59 -2.10
C ILE A 100 23.17 13.57 -1.02
N THR A 101 23.51 14.75 -0.49
CA THR A 101 24.54 14.93 0.54
C THR A 101 24.19 14.18 1.83
N ASN A 102 25.17 13.46 2.39
CA ASN A 102 25.11 12.81 3.70
C ASN A 102 24.70 13.80 4.80
N ILE A 103 23.45 13.75 5.24
CA ILE A 103 22.97 14.54 6.40
C ILE A 103 23.21 13.77 7.72
N HIS A 104 23.47 12.46 7.64
CA HIS A 104 23.67 11.65 8.84
C HIS A 104 25.13 11.66 9.33
N ASN A 105 25.39 12.47 10.36
CA ASN A 105 26.51 12.30 11.29
C ASN A 105 26.21 11.17 12.30
N GLY A 106 25.81 9.98 11.81
CA GLY A 106 25.72 8.78 12.65
C GLY A 106 27.04 8.02 12.58
N GLU A 107 27.50 7.47 13.72
CA GLU A 107 28.77 6.76 13.83
C GLU A 107 28.94 5.71 12.72
N ILE A 108 29.76 6.03 11.71
CA ILE A 108 30.12 5.19 10.55
C ILE A 108 30.90 3.91 11.01
N ASN A 109 31.17 3.77 12.31
CA ASN A 109 32.16 2.87 12.89
C ASN A 109 31.60 1.75 13.77
N LYS A 110 30.34 1.33 13.59
CA LYS A 110 29.90 0.04 14.12
C LYS A 110 29.69 -0.93 12.96
N GLY A 111 30.57 -1.91 12.85
CA GLY A 111 30.38 -3.03 11.93
C GLY A 111 29.05 -3.72 12.21
N PHE A 112 28.50 -4.41 11.20
CA PHE A 112 27.26 -5.17 11.34
C PHE A 112 27.40 -6.24 12.46
N ASP A 113 26.81 -5.98 13.62
CA ASP A 113 26.70 -6.97 14.69
C ASP A 113 25.32 -7.63 14.62
N PHE A 114 25.34 -8.95 14.40
CA PHE A 114 24.13 -9.76 14.36
C PHE A 114 23.40 -9.76 15.72
N GLN A 115 24.11 -9.55 16.83
CA GLN A 115 23.49 -9.41 18.16
C GLN A 115 22.75 -8.09 18.30
N GLU A 116 23.32 -6.98 17.83
CA GLU A 116 22.68 -5.65 17.82
C GLU A 116 21.45 -5.66 16.87
N TYR A 117 21.55 -6.28 15.70
CA TYR A 117 20.41 -6.48 14.79
C TYR A 117 19.27 -7.31 15.42
N LYS A 118 19.60 -8.42 16.09
CA LYS A 118 18.61 -9.23 16.80
C LYS A 118 18.01 -8.47 17.98
N SER A 119 18.81 -7.70 18.70
CA SER A 119 18.36 -6.83 19.79
C SER A 119 17.39 -5.76 19.29
N ASP A 120 17.65 -5.20 18.11
CA ASP A 120 16.78 -4.19 17.48
C ASP A 120 15.44 -4.76 17.02
N LEU A 121 15.45 -5.96 16.42
CA LEU A 121 14.22 -6.67 16.08
C LEU A 121 13.42 -7.05 17.34
N VAL A 122 14.08 -7.59 18.35
CA VAL A 122 13.46 -7.95 19.63
C VAL A 122 12.94 -6.70 20.35
N GLY A 123 13.65 -5.58 20.27
CA GLY A 123 13.24 -4.28 20.80
C GLY A 123 11.96 -3.77 20.15
N GLY A 124 11.87 -3.84 18.81
CA GLY A 124 10.64 -3.50 18.08
C GLY A 124 9.46 -4.41 18.45
N PHE A 125 9.70 -5.71 18.61
CA PHE A 125 8.67 -6.67 19.05
C PHE A 125 8.24 -6.47 20.51
N ASN A 126 9.17 -6.18 21.41
CA ASN A 126 8.88 -5.93 22.82
C ASN A 126 8.10 -4.63 22.99
N PHE A 127 8.48 -3.57 22.27
CA PHE A 127 7.72 -2.33 22.23
C PHE A 127 6.28 -2.55 21.75
N PHE A 128 6.12 -3.37 20.70
CA PHE A 128 4.80 -3.77 20.20
C PHE A 128 3.98 -4.58 21.21
N LYS A 129 4.66 -5.35 22.08
CA LYS A 129 4.03 -6.17 23.11
C LYS A 129 3.58 -5.34 24.31
N GLU A 130 4.36 -4.33 24.69
CA GLU A 130 4.12 -3.45 25.83
C GLU A 130 3.06 -2.38 25.53
N GLU A 131 3.11 -1.76 24.35
CA GLU A 131 2.17 -0.72 23.93
C GLU A 131 0.86 -1.30 23.37
N LYS A 132 -0.07 -1.63 24.27
CA LYS A 132 -1.38 -2.22 23.92
C LYS A 132 -2.18 -1.42 22.89
N GLY A 133 -2.05 -0.08 22.88
CA GLY A 133 -2.74 0.79 21.93
C GLY A 133 -2.23 0.66 20.49
N ILE A 134 -0.90 0.76 20.29
CA ILE A 134 -0.28 0.57 18.97
C ILE A 134 -0.55 -0.85 18.48
N ARG A 135 -0.43 -1.84 19.37
CA ARG A 135 -0.70 -3.24 19.04
C ARG A 135 -2.08 -3.44 18.43
N ASN A 136 -3.12 -2.94 19.11
CA ASN A 136 -4.49 -3.09 18.63
C ASN A 136 -4.70 -2.39 17.28
N ILE A 137 -4.18 -1.16 17.12
CA ILE A 137 -4.30 -0.41 15.86
C ILE A 137 -3.59 -1.15 14.72
N TYR A 138 -2.38 -1.65 14.94
CA TYR A 138 -1.59 -2.31 13.90
C TYR A 138 -2.14 -3.69 13.56
N THR A 139 -2.58 -4.47 14.55
CA THR A 139 -3.28 -5.74 14.30
C THR A 139 -4.56 -5.50 13.50
N TYR A 140 -5.35 -4.49 13.87
CA TYR A 140 -6.52 -4.09 13.12
C TYR A 140 -6.16 -3.70 11.67
N MET A 141 -5.12 -2.89 11.46
CA MET A 141 -4.67 -2.50 10.14
C MET A 141 -4.20 -3.69 9.30
N SER A 142 -3.45 -4.62 9.89
CA SER A 142 -3.04 -5.84 9.19
C SER A 142 -4.23 -6.66 8.76
N ILE A 143 -5.21 -6.88 9.64
CA ILE A 143 -6.43 -7.64 9.31
C ILE A 143 -7.23 -6.95 8.20
N THR A 144 -7.56 -5.67 8.38
CA THR A 144 -8.39 -4.93 7.42
C THR A 144 -7.70 -4.75 6.07
N ASN A 145 -6.39 -4.53 6.06
CA ASN A 145 -5.64 -4.44 4.81
C ASN A 145 -5.56 -5.80 4.09
N GLY A 146 -5.38 -6.90 4.85
CA GLY A 146 -5.44 -8.24 4.31
C GLY A 146 -6.80 -8.54 3.69
N ALA A 147 -7.88 -8.28 4.43
CA ALA A 147 -9.25 -8.47 3.96
C ALA A 147 -9.59 -7.59 2.75
N ALA A 148 -9.17 -6.32 2.74
CA ALA A 148 -9.36 -5.43 1.60
C ALA A 148 -8.63 -5.93 0.35
N ASN A 149 -7.40 -6.44 0.49
CA ASN A 149 -6.67 -7.06 -0.63
C ASN A 149 -7.35 -8.34 -1.13
N GLY A 150 -7.86 -9.18 -0.21
CA GLY A 150 -8.69 -10.34 -0.56
C GLY A 150 -9.97 -9.94 -1.30
N LEU A 151 -10.66 -8.90 -0.83
CA LEU A 151 -11.84 -8.34 -1.47
C LEU A 151 -11.51 -7.81 -2.87
N HIS A 152 -10.42 -7.07 -3.02
CA HIS A 152 -9.96 -6.57 -4.31
C HIS A 152 -9.69 -7.69 -5.32
N LEU A 153 -9.09 -8.79 -4.87
CA LEU A 153 -8.89 -9.99 -5.68
C LEU A 153 -10.23 -10.59 -6.12
N MET A 154 -11.20 -10.70 -5.21
CA MET A 154 -12.54 -11.24 -5.52
C MET A 154 -13.33 -10.33 -6.46
N VAL A 155 -13.27 -9.01 -6.28
CA VAL A 155 -13.89 -8.04 -7.20
C VAL A 155 -13.28 -8.17 -8.59
N GLN A 156 -11.95 -8.27 -8.69
CA GLN A 156 -11.29 -8.47 -9.97
C GLN A 156 -11.74 -9.78 -10.64
N ALA A 157 -11.77 -10.90 -9.91
CA ALA A 157 -12.23 -12.18 -10.42
C ALA A 157 -13.71 -12.11 -10.87
N TYR A 158 -14.57 -11.43 -10.11
CA TYR A 158 -15.98 -11.26 -10.45
C TYR A 158 -16.20 -10.46 -11.75
N PHE A 159 -15.46 -9.36 -11.92
CA PHE A 159 -15.53 -8.54 -13.14
C PHE A 159 -14.97 -9.24 -14.38
N GLN A 160 -14.08 -10.22 -14.21
CA GLN A 160 -13.52 -11.01 -15.31
C GLN A 160 -14.39 -12.22 -15.68
N THR A 161 -15.22 -12.72 -14.76
CA THR A 161 -16.03 -13.94 -14.96
C THR A 161 -17.49 -13.66 -15.28
N ALA A 162 -18.03 -12.51 -14.87
CA ALA A 162 -19.43 -12.16 -15.13
C ALA A 162 -19.64 -11.72 -16.59
N SER A 163 -20.65 -12.31 -17.26
CA SER A 163 -20.95 -12.06 -18.68
C SER A 163 -21.40 -10.63 -19.02
N PHE A 164 -21.83 -9.86 -18.02
CA PHE A 164 -22.31 -8.47 -18.17
C PHE A 164 -21.28 -7.43 -17.69
N LEU A 165 -20.13 -7.84 -17.14
CA LEU A 165 -19.07 -6.95 -16.69
C LEU A 165 -17.86 -7.04 -17.62
N THR A 166 -17.10 -5.96 -17.71
CA THR A 166 -15.90 -5.89 -18.55
C THR A 166 -14.69 -5.39 -17.76
N VAL A 167 -13.50 -5.67 -18.27
CA VAL A 167 -12.24 -5.14 -17.73
C VAL A 167 -12.23 -3.61 -17.76
N THR A 168 -12.84 -3.00 -18.77
CA THR A 168 -13.02 -1.55 -18.85
C THR A 168 -13.86 -1.01 -17.70
N MET A 169 -14.95 -1.72 -17.35
CA MET A 169 -15.79 -1.35 -16.21
C MET A 169 -15.03 -1.46 -14.87
N LEU A 170 -14.16 -2.46 -14.72
CA LEU A 170 -13.27 -2.58 -13.56
C LEU A 170 -12.28 -1.40 -13.50
N ALA A 171 -11.71 -0.99 -14.64
CA ALA A 171 -10.79 0.14 -14.71
C ALA A 171 -11.47 1.46 -14.31
N PHE A 172 -12.71 1.69 -14.75
CA PHE A 172 -13.51 2.83 -14.30
C PHE A 172 -13.81 2.79 -12.80
N LEU A 173 -14.13 1.62 -12.26
CA LEU A 173 -14.37 1.44 -10.83
C LEU A 173 -13.13 1.82 -10.00
N ARG A 174 -11.95 1.35 -10.42
CA ARG A 174 -10.65 1.69 -9.80
C ARG A 174 -10.31 3.16 -9.95
N SER A 175 -10.58 3.73 -11.12
CA SER A 175 -10.34 5.15 -11.38
C SER A 175 -11.20 6.03 -10.47
N ALA A 176 -12.48 5.68 -10.30
CA ALA A 176 -13.38 6.41 -9.40
C ALA A 176 -12.91 6.37 -7.94
N GLU A 177 -12.44 5.23 -7.46
CA GLU A 177 -11.81 5.11 -6.15
C GLU A 177 -10.59 6.03 -6.02
N THR A 178 -9.70 6.04 -7.02
CA THR A 178 -8.50 6.88 -7.04
C THR A 178 -8.84 8.37 -7.06
N VAL A 179 -9.81 8.80 -7.86
CA VAL A 179 -10.26 10.20 -7.89
C VAL A 179 -10.84 10.60 -6.54
N GLY A 180 -11.64 9.72 -5.92
CA GLY A 180 -12.13 9.91 -4.56
C GLY A 180 -11.00 10.15 -3.57
N ARG A 181 -9.95 9.30 -3.59
CA ARG A 181 -8.77 9.44 -2.71
C ARG A 181 -8.05 10.77 -2.90
N ILE A 182 -7.87 11.22 -4.15
CA ILE A 182 -7.21 12.50 -4.44
C ILE A 182 -8.00 13.66 -3.86
N LEU A 183 -9.30 13.69 -4.09
CA LEU A 183 -10.17 14.73 -3.55
C LEU A 183 -10.19 14.70 -2.02
N GLY A 184 -10.21 13.51 -1.41
CA GLY A 184 -10.11 13.34 0.04
C GLY A 184 -8.82 13.91 0.63
N GLY A 185 -7.70 13.66 -0.04
CA GLY A 185 -6.39 14.21 0.33
C GLY A 185 -6.34 15.75 0.20
N ILE A 186 -6.88 16.31 -0.89
CA ILE A 186 -6.94 17.77 -1.09
C ILE A 186 -7.82 18.45 -0.03
N VAL A 187 -8.98 17.87 0.29
CA VAL A 187 -9.88 18.42 1.31
C VAL A 187 -9.20 18.41 2.68
N GLN A 188 -8.54 17.30 3.02
CA GLN A 188 -7.82 17.19 4.29
C GLN A 188 -6.62 18.14 4.39
N TYR A 189 -5.93 18.43 3.28
CA TYR A 189 -4.88 19.45 3.26
C TYR A 189 -5.40 20.84 3.66
N LYS A 190 -6.68 21.13 3.40
CA LYS A 190 -7.33 22.41 3.73
C LYS A 190 -8.08 22.40 5.06
N VAL A 191 -8.39 21.24 5.63
CA VAL A 191 -9.27 21.10 6.78
C VAL A 191 -8.55 20.38 7.91
N ASP A 192 -8.11 21.14 8.90
CA ASP A 192 -7.56 20.58 10.13
C ASP A 192 -8.66 19.95 10.99
N VAL A 193 -8.51 18.66 11.26
CA VAL A 193 -9.44 17.92 12.12
C VAL A 193 -8.90 17.95 13.57
N PRO A 194 -9.66 18.51 14.52
CA PRO A 194 -9.23 18.61 15.92
C PRO A 194 -9.02 17.22 16.54
N PRO A 195 -7.96 17.02 17.36
CA PRO A 195 -7.57 15.73 17.94
C PRO A 195 -8.71 14.93 18.59
N GLU A 196 -9.59 15.62 19.32
CA GLU A 196 -10.70 15.04 20.07
C GLU A 196 -11.76 14.35 19.19
N LYS A 197 -11.92 14.80 17.94
CA LYS A 197 -12.91 14.25 17.01
C LYS A 197 -12.34 13.18 16.07
N ARG A 198 -11.00 13.01 16.04
CA ARG A 198 -10.32 12.11 15.09
C ARG A 198 -10.74 10.66 15.26
N TYR A 199 -10.86 10.19 16.50
CA TYR A 199 -11.25 8.82 16.80
C TYR A 199 -12.69 8.52 16.36
N GLY A 200 -13.66 9.39 16.69
CA GLY A 200 -15.06 9.22 16.29
C GLY A 200 -15.26 9.23 14.77
N ILE A 201 -14.61 10.16 14.07
CA ILE A 201 -14.64 10.23 12.60
C ILE A 201 -14.02 8.96 11.98
N THR A 202 -12.89 8.52 12.50
CA THR A 202 -12.21 7.31 11.99
C THR A 202 -13.06 6.06 12.15
N LYS A 203 -13.68 5.87 13.32
CA LYS A 203 -14.58 4.73 13.57
C LYS A 203 -15.81 4.75 12.67
N PHE A 204 -16.42 5.93 12.47
CA PHE A 204 -17.54 6.09 11.54
C PHE A 204 -17.13 5.73 10.10
N VAL A 205 -15.98 6.24 9.64
CA VAL A 205 -15.46 5.96 8.30
C VAL A 205 -15.21 4.47 8.10
N TYR A 206 -14.66 3.77 9.10
CA TYR A 206 -14.43 2.33 9.00
C TYR A 206 -15.72 1.53 8.92
N ILE A 207 -16.71 1.81 9.79
CA ILE A 207 -18.01 1.14 9.74
C ILE A 207 -18.69 1.40 8.40
N PHE A 208 -18.67 2.65 7.93
CA PHE A 208 -19.23 3.01 6.63
C PHE A 208 -18.55 2.24 5.49
N TYR A 209 -17.22 2.20 5.49
CA TYR A 209 -16.43 1.51 4.47
C TYR A 209 -16.76 0.02 4.40
N GLU A 210 -16.82 -0.67 5.53
CA GLU A 210 -17.14 -2.10 5.57
C GLU A 210 -18.58 -2.40 5.13
N ILE A 211 -19.56 -1.54 5.50
CA ILE A 211 -20.94 -1.69 5.02
C ILE A 211 -21.00 -1.51 3.50
N MET A 212 -20.32 -0.50 2.96
CA MET A 212 -20.22 -0.24 1.52
C MET A 212 -19.51 -1.39 0.78
N ASP A 213 -18.57 -2.08 1.44
CA ASP A 213 -17.87 -3.26 0.91
C ASP A 213 -18.79 -4.49 0.88
N ILE A 214 -19.63 -4.70 1.89
CA ILE A 214 -20.63 -5.79 1.93
C ILE A 214 -21.63 -5.68 0.77
N ILE A 215 -22.15 -4.48 0.50
CA ILE A 215 -23.16 -4.27 -0.53
C ILE A 215 -22.59 -4.16 -1.95
N LEU A 216 -21.26 -3.97 -2.10
CA LEU A 216 -20.62 -3.60 -3.36
C LEU A 216 -21.03 -4.50 -4.53
N LEU A 217 -21.00 -5.83 -4.35
CA LEU A 217 -21.26 -6.76 -5.46
C LEU A 217 -22.75 -7.09 -5.67
N TYR A 218 -23.64 -6.45 -4.92
CA TYR A 218 -25.10 -6.60 -5.04
C TYR A 218 -25.78 -5.38 -5.65
N ILE A 219 -25.12 -4.23 -5.68
CA ILE A 219 -25.66 -3.00 -6.27
C ILE A 219 -25.40 -2.90 -7.77
N PRO A 220 -26.24 -2.18 -8.55
CA PRO A 220 -25.98 -1.95 -9.97
C PRO A 220 -24.68 -1.17 -10.21
N TYR A 221 -24.07 -1.38 -11.38
CA TYR A 221 -22.75 -0.85 -11.72
C TYR A 221 -22.56 0.67 -11.51
N PRO A 222 -23.51 1.56 -11.89
CA PRO A 222 -23.37 3.00 -11.60
C PRO A 222 -23.25 3.31 -10.09
N PHE A 223 -23.98 2.56 -9.25
CA PHE A 223 -23.89 2.70 -7.81
C PHE A 223 -22.58 2.13 -7.26
N MET A 224 -22.00 1.09 -7.89
CA MET A 224 -20.67 0.60 -7.53
C MET A 224 -19.60 1.70 -7.70
N ILE A 225 -19.69 2.50 -8.77
CA ILE A 225 -18.80 3.64 -9.02
C ILE A 225 -18.96 4.69 -7.92
N ALA A 226 -20.19 5.12 -7.64
CA ALA A 226 -20.46 6.11 -6.59
C ALA A 226 -19.98 5.61 -5.21
N ASN A 227 -20.24 4.35 -4.90
CA ASN A 227 -19.79 3.68 -3.69
C ASN A 227 -18.25 3.75 -3.57
N ARG A 228 -17.51 3.34 -4.62
CA ARG A 228 -16.04 3.34 -4.58
C ARG A 228 -15.45 4.74 -4.53
N PHE A 229 -16.08 5.71 -5.18
CA PHE A 229 -15.69 7.11 -5.08
C PHE A 229 -15.79 7.64 -3.64
N ILE A 230 -16.93 7.42 -2.98
CA ILE A 230 -17.15 7.85 -1.58
C ILE A 230 -16.20 7.12 -0.63
N CYS A 231 -16.03 5.81 -0.80
CA CYS A 231 -15.08 5.01 -0.04
C CYS A 231 -13.64 5.49 -0.22
N GLY A 232 -13.24 5.85 -1.44
CA GLY A 232 -11.92 6.41 -1.73
C GLY A 232 -11.71 7.76 -1.02
N PHE A 233 -12.70 8.64 -1.07
CA PHE A 233 -12.68 9.94 -0.42
C PHE A 233 -12.51 9.83 1.10
N LEU A 234 -13.40 9.09 1.76
CA LEU A 234 -13.37 8.92 3.21
C LEU A 234 -12.15 8.10 3.67
N GLY A 235 -11.77 7.09 2.89
CA GLY A 235 -10.64 6.21 3.18
C GLY A 235 -9.31 6.95 3.21
N MET A 236 -9.08 7.89 2.29
CA MET A 236 -7.87 8.72 2.31
C MET A 236 -7.84 9.61 3.55
N THR A 237 -8.97 10.24 3.88
CA THR A 237 -9.07 11.11 5.08
C THR A 237 -8.68 10.38 6.35
N SER A 238 -9.20 9.16 6.53
CA SER A 238 -8.88 8.32 7.68
C SER A 238 -7.43 7.84 7.68
N ALA A 239 -6.90 7.42 6.52
CA ALA A 239 -5.53 6.94 6.41
C ALA A 239 -4.51 7.99 6.87
N THR A 240 -4.64 9.23 6.39
CA THR A 240 -3.75 10.34 6.76
C THR A 240 -3.91 10.76 8.22
N LEU A 241 -5.13 10.81 8.76
CA LEU A 241 -5.36 11.12 10.19
C LEU A 241 -4.68 10.09 11.10
N ARG A 242 -4.76 8.82 10.73
CA ARG A 242 -4.15 7.74 11.47
C ARG A 242 -2.64 7.75 11.35
N GLU A 243 -2.11 7.89 10.14
CA GLU A 243 -0.66 7.88 9.91
C GLU A 243 0.03 9.03 10.63
N THR A 244 -0.54 10.24 10.58
CA THR A 244 -0.06 11.38 11.37
C THR A 244 -0.12 11.11 12.87
N SER A 245 -1.21 10.53 13.38
CA SER A 245 -1.36 10.24 14.81
C SER A 245 -0.36 9.18 15.30
N VAL A 246 -0.18 8.09 14.54
CA VAL A 246 0.77 7.02 14.88
C VAL A 246 2.21 7.52 14.82
N GLN A 247 2.60 8.22 13.75
CA GLN A 247 3.97 8.72 13.60
C GLN A 247 4.29 9.78 14.67
N SER A 248 3.32 10.61 15.06
CA SER A 248 3.52 11.58 16.15
C SER A 248 3.70 10.93 17.52
N TYR A 249 3.14 9.74 17.74
CA TYR A 249 3.25 9.01 19.01
C TYR A 249 4.55 8.20 19.13
N LEU A 250 5.13 7.75 18.01
CA LEU A 250 6.31 6.90 18.03
C LEU A 250 7.62 7.70 18.27
N PRO A 251 8.48 7.26 19.22
CA PRO A 251 9.82 7.82 19.41
C PRO A 251 10.71 7.63 18.17
N SER A 252 11.49 8.65 17.79
CA SER A 252 12.28 8.66 16.55
C SER A 252 13.21 7.46 16.39
N ASN A 253 13.81 6.97 17.48
CA ASN A 253 14.71 5.81 17.51
C ASN A 253 14.00 4.45 17.34
N MET A 254 12.67 4.40 17.53
CA MET A 254 11.86 3.18 17.44
C MET A 254 10.95 3.14 16.21
N ARG A 255 10.71 4.29 15.54
CA ARG A 255 9.87 4.39 14.32
C ARG A 255 10.26 3.37 13.27
N ALA A 256 11.54 3.31 12.89
CA ALA A 256 12.01 2.39 11.85
C ALA A 256 11.82 0.91 12.25
N LYS A 257 12.13 0.57 13.51
CA LYS A 257 12.04 -0.80 14.03
C LYS A 257 10.59 -1.28 14.08
N VAL A 258 9.69 -0.44 14.58
CA VAL A 258 8.25 -0.73 14.68
C VAL A 258 7.58 -0.79 13.30
N ASN A 259 7.94 0.11 12.38
CA ASN A 259 7.40 0.09 11.02
C ASN A 259 7.89 -1.14 10.22
N ALA A 260 9.13 -1.60 10.44
CA ALA A 260 9.62 -2.83 9.81
C ALA A 260 8.80 -4.06 10.25
N VAL A 261 8.56 -4.20 11.55
CA VAL A 261 7.72 -5.28 12.09
C VAL A 261 6.29 -5.18 11.55
N PHE A 262 5.74 -3.97 11.51
CA PHE A 262 4.41 -3.72 10.95
C PHE A 262 4.29 -4.10 9.47
N ASN A 263 5.27 -3.74 8.65
CA ASN A 263 5.30 -4.10 7.22
C ASN A 263 5.32 -5.62 7.03
N VAL A 264 6.05 -6.36 7.87
CA VAL A 264 6.05 -7.84 7.84
C VAL A 264 4.66 -8.39 8.18
N PHE A 265 4.01 -7.89 9.23
CA PHE A 265 2.63 -8.30 9.58
C PHE A 265 1.62 -7.98 8.48
N MET A 266 1.73 -6.80 7.87
CA MET A 266 0.90 -6.39 6.74
C MET A 266 1.06 -7.35 5.56
N ALA A 267 2.31 -7.63 5.15
CA ALA A 267 2.60 -8.53 4.04
C ALA A 267 2.08 -9.96 4.30
N LEU A 268 2.32 -10.50 5.50
CA LEU A 268 1.81 -11.81 5.90
C LEU A 268 0.30 -11.87 5.87
N SER A 269 -0.37 -10.83 6.40
CA SER A 269 -1.83 -10.74 6.38
C SER A 269 -2.37 -10.73 4.95
N ILE A 270 -1.81 -9.90 4.06
CA ILE A 270 -2.20 -9.84 2.64
C ILE A 270 -2.12 -11.23 2.00
N ILE A 271 -1.01 -11.94 2.20
CA ILE A 271 -0.80 -13.28 1.62
C ILE A 271 -1.85 -14.27 2.15
N ILE A 272 -2.04 -14.33 3.47
CA ILE A 272 -2.98 -15.26 4.11
C ILE A 272 -4.41 -14.98 3.61
N PHE A 273 -4.85 -13.73 3.64
CA PHE A 273 -6.19 -13.36 3.22
C PHE A 273 -6.42 -13.55 1.73
N GLN A 274 -5.43 -13.32 0.86
CA GLN A 274 -5.56 -13.60 -0.58
C GLN A 274 -5.68 -15.09 -0.86
N ILE A 275 -4.92 -15.95 -0.15
CA ILE A 275 -5.03 -17.41 -0.28
C ILE A 275 -6.41 -17.88 0.18
N ILE A 276 -6.86 -17.42 1.36
CA ILE A 276 -8.19 -17.75 1.89
C ILE A 276 -9.28 -17.25 0.93
N ALA A 277 -9.19 -16.01 0.45
CA ALA A 277 -10.15 -15.42 -0.46
C ALA A 277 -10.23 -16.20 -1.78
N GLY A 278 -9.09 -16.55 -2.37
CA GLY A 278 -9.03 -17.37 -3.59
C GLY A 278 -9.69 -18.73 -3.39
N TYR A 279 -9.28 -19.46 -2.34
CA TYR A 279 -9.83 -20.78 -2.03
C TYR A 279 -11.33 -20.78 -1.73
N LEU A 280 -11.81 -19.80 -0.95
CA LEU A 280 -13.25 -19.62 -0.71
C LEU A 280 -13.97 -19.18 -1.99
N GLY A 281 -13.34 -18.34 -2.82
CA GLY A 281 -13.90 -17.78 -4.05
C GLY A 281 -14.39 -18.88 -4.99
N ASP A 282 -13.56 -19.90 -5.17
CA ASP A 282 -13.87 -21.05 -6.02
C ASP A 282 -14.98 -21.95 -5.47
N ARG A 283 -15.20 -21.97 -4.14
CA ARG A 283 -16.18 -22.87 -3.50
C ARG A 283 -17.54 -22.25 -3.26
N ILE A 284 -17.57 -21.03 -2.71
CA ILE A 284 -18.81 -20.38 -2.26
C ILE A 284 -19.23 -19.21 -3.15
N GLY A 285 -18.39 -18.85 -4.13
CA GLY A 285 -18.61 -17.78 -5.09
C GLY A 285 -18.14 -16.41 -4.58
N TYR A 286 -17.56 -15.62 -5.50
CA TYR A 286 -16.88 -14.36 -5.21
C TYR A 286 -17.70 -13.37 -4.37
N ARG A 287 -19.00 -13.26 -4.64
CA ARG A 287 -19.91 -12.34 -3.92
C ARG A 287 -20.04 -12.67 -2.42
N LYS A 288 -20.12 -13.94 -2.06
CA LYS A 288 -20.25 -14.37 -0.65
C LYS A 288 -18.94 -14.19 0.10
N VAL A 289 -17.81 -14.40 -0.57
CA VAL A 289 -16.48 -14.18 0.01
C VAL A 289 -16.28 -12.72 0.36
N VAL A 290 -16.66 -11.80 -0.54
CA VAL A 290 -16.59 -10.36 -0.27
C VAL A 290 -17.38 -9.98 0.98
N VAL A 291 -18.61 -10.48 1.12
CA VAL A 291 -19.43 -10.26 2.31
C VAL A 291 -18.78 -10.82 3.56
N LEU A 292 -18.22 -12.04 3.49
CA LEU A 292 -17.58 -12.69 4.64
C LEU A 292 -16.34 -11.91 5.09
N LEU A 293 -15.47 -11.50 4.16
CA LEU A 293 -14.27 -10.72 4.46
C LEU A 293 -14.58 -9.33 5.04
N ALA A 294 -15.56 -8.64 4.48
CA ALA A 294 -16.00 -7.34 4.98
C ALA A 294 -16.70 -7.47 6.35
N SER A 295 -17.50 -8.52 6.56
CA SER A 295 -18.10 -8.80 7.86
C SER A 295 -17.06 -9.13 8.93
N PHE A 296 -16.02 -9.88 8.55
CA PHE A 296 -14.89 -10.18 9.44
C PHE A 296 -14.13 -8.92 9.83
N SER A 297 -13.89 -8.02 8.86
CA SER A 297 -13.23 -6.73 9.09
C SER A 297 -14.08 -5.82 9.98
N LEU A 298 -15.40 -5.80 9.77
CA LEU A 298 -16.35 -5.09 10.62
C LEU A 298 -16.28 -5.60 12.08
N LEU A 299 -16.27 -6.92 12.28
CA LEU A 299 -16.11 -7.50 13.61
C LEU A 299 -14.76 -7.14 14.25
N ALA A 300 -13.69 -7.08 13.45
CA ALA A 300 -12.38 -6.64 13.94
C ALA A 300 -12.39 -5.18 14.42
N ILE A 301 -13.20 -4.29 13.82
CA ILE A 301 -13.41 -2.93 14.34
C ILE A 301 -13.96 -3.00 15.77
N PHE A 302 -15.04 -3.75 16.00
CA PHE A 302 -15.70 -3.80 17.32
C PHE A 302 -14.84 -4.45 18.41
N ILE A 303 -13.94 -5.37 18.04
CA ILE A 303 -13.07 -6.08 19.00
C ILE A 303 -11.80 -5.28 19.32
N LEU A 304 -11.24 -4.56 18.34
CA LEU A 304 -9.92 -3.94 18.47
C LEU A 304 -9.95 -2.41 18.65
N ILE A 305 -11.06 -1.74 18.27
CA ILE A 305 -11.24 -0.27 18.28
C ILE A 305 -12.43 0.14 19.16
#